data_AF-A0A960MDQ8-F1
#
_entry.id   AF-A0A960MDQ8-F1
#
_cell.length_a   1.000
_cell.length_b   1.000
_cell.length_c   1.000
_cell.angle_alpha   90.00
_cell.angle_beta   90.00
_cell.angle_gamma   90.00
#
_symmetry.space_group_name_H-M   'P 1'
#
loop_
_entity.id
_entity.type
_entity.pdbx_description
1 polymer ?
#
loop_
_entity_poly.entity_id
_entity_poly.type
_entity_poly.pdbx_seq_one_letter_code
_entity_poly.pdbx_strand_id
1 'polypeptide(L)' 'MTPASGGVSSGQATKPLPPDSVPAIAQREVIRRQEQIRKMDEAALRASQAMAEDDLEGAVKGYRQAVDGL' A
#
# COMPACT_ATOMS: atom_id res chain seq x y z
N MET A 1 30.12 8.70 -44.36
CA MET A 1 29.86 9.74 -43.33
C MET A 1 28.58 10.43 -43.78
N THR A 2 27.40 9.97 -43.34
CA THR A 2 26.74 10.28 -42.06
C THR A 2 25.75 9.15 -41.69
N PRO A 3 25.62 8.72 -40.42
CA PRO A 3 24.47 7.92 -40.00
C PRO A 3 23.34 8.83 -39.48
N ALA A 4 22.13 8.53 -39.93
CA ALA A 4 20.90 9.17 -39.51
C ALA A 4 20.61 8.89 -38.03
N SER A 5 20.45 9.96 -37.27
CA SER A 5 19.87 9.95 -35.93
C SER A 5 18.36 9.69 -36.03
N GLY A 6 17.83 8.83 -35.17
CA GLY A 6 16.41 8.52 -35.11
C GLY A 6 16.10 7.46 -34.07
N GLY A 7 16.42 7.77 -32.80
CA GLY A 7 16.01 6.93 -31.68
C GLY A 7 14.51 6.99 -31.44
N VAL A 8 13.90 5.84 -31.21
CA VAL A 8 12.74 5.66 -30.33
C VAL A 8 12.87 4.26 -29.71
N SER A 9 13.60 4.20 -28.61
CA SER A 9 13.52 3.06 -27.69
C SER A 9 12.12 3.11 -27.07
N SER A 10 11.32 2.09 -27.37
CA SER A 10 9.97 1.87 -26.88
C SER A 10 9.93 1.78 -25.35
N GLY A 11 9.96 2.94 -24.69
CA GLY A 11 9.50 3.09 -23.31
C GLY A 11 7.98 3.05 -23.34
N GLN A 12 7.39 1.86 -23.15
CA GLN A 12 6.00 1.77 -22.74
C GLN A 12 5.87 2.43 -21.37
N ALA A 13 5.60 3.74 -21.38
CA ALA A 13 5.00 4.41 -20.26
C ALA A 13 3.62 3.78 -20.09
N THR A 14 3.44 2.94 -19.07
CA THR A 14 2.14 2.46 -18.62
C THR A 14 1.36 3.66 -18.13
N LYS A 15 0.70 4.37 -19.07
CA LYS A 15 -0.20 5.47 -18.77
C LYS A 15 -1.28 4.92 -17.83
N PRO A 16 -1.45 5.47 -16.61
CA PRO A 16 -2.50 5.01 -15.72
C PRO A 16 -3.84 5.18 -16.43
N LEU A 17 -4.62 4.10 -16.47
CA LEU A 17 -5.97 4.11 -17.01
C LEU A 17 -6.80 5.17 -16.25
N PRO A 18 -7.67 5.93 -16.93
CA PRO A 18 -8.52 6.89 -16.24
C PRO A 18 -9.31 6.20 -15.11
N PRO A 19 -9.58 6.88 -13.99
CA PRO A 19 -10.21 6.28 -12.80
C PRO A 19 -11.58 5.62 -13.11
N ASP A 20 -12.27 6.11 -14.14
CA ASP A 20 -13.55 5.56 -14.61
C ASP A 20 -13.42 4.22 -15.35
N SER A 21 -12.20 3.79 -15.67
CA SER A 21 -11.92 2.48 -16.31
C SER A 21 -11.80 1.34 -15.31
N VAL A 22 -11.79 1.64 -14.01
CA VAL A 22 -11.67 0.62 -12.96
C VAL A 22 -13.06 0.02 -12.71
N PRO A 23 -13.27 -1.28 -12.97
CA PRO A 23 -14.57 -1.91 -12.75
C PRO A 23 -15.05 -1.69 -11.30
N ALA A 24 -16.35 -1.49 -11.10
CA ALA A 24 -16.93 -1.21 -9.78
C ALA A 24 -16.54 -2.25 -8.70
N ILE A 25 -16.32 -3.51 -9.09
CA ILE A 25 -15.81 -4.57 -8.21
C ILE A 25 -14.40 -4.25 -7.71
N ALA A 26 -13.51 -3.81 -8.61
CA ALA A 26 -12.15 -3.41 -8.26
C ALA A 26 -12.14 -2.13 -7.39
N GLN A 27 -13.06 -1.17 -7.63
CA GLN A 27 -13.20 -0.01 -6.76
C GLN A 27 -13.62 -0.41 -5.33
N ARG A 28 -14.60 -1.31 -5.19
CA ARG A 28 -15.03 -1.85 -3.88
C ARG A 28 -13.89 -2.58 -3.17
N GLU A 29 -13.11 -3.34 -3.91
CA GLU A 29 -11.94 -4.04 -3.37
C GLU A 29 -10.86 -3.08 -2.88
N VAL A 30 -10.61 -1.98 -3.61
CA VAL A 30 -9.68 -0.92 -3.19
C VAL A 30 -10.17 -0.27 -1.88
N ILE A 31 -11.46 0.06 -1.78
CA ILE A 31 -12.03 0.62 -0.54
C ILE A 31 -11.86 -0.35 0.63
N ARG A 32 -12.20 -1.63 0.43
CA ARG A 32 -12.04 -2.67 1.46
C ARG A 32 -10.59 -2.78 1.94
N ARG A 33 -9.63 -2.75 1.01
CA ARG A 33 -8.19 -2.79 1.34
C ARG A 33 -7.74 -1.54 2.08
N GLN A 34 -8.20 -0.36 1.70
CA GLN A 34 -7.89 0.88 2.40
C GLN A 34 -8.39 0.86 3.85
N GLU A 35 -9.59 0.33 4.09
CA GLU A 35 -10.12 0.14 5.44
C GLU A 35 -9.31 -0.88 6.25
N GLN A 36 -8.89 -1.98 5.62
CA GLN A 36 -8.04 -3.00 6.25
C GLN A 36 -6.68 -2.41 6.66
N ILE A 37 -6.02 -1.69 5.75
CA ILE A 37 -4.74 -1.01 6.00
C ILE A 37 -4.88 0.01 7.14
N ARG A 38 -5.95 0.82 7.15
CA ARG A 38 -6.18 1.78 8.22
C ARG A 38 -6.25 1.13 9.60
N LYS A 39 -6.95 -0.01 9.72
CA LYS A 39 -7.04 -0.75 11.00
C LYS A 39 -5.68 -1.32 11.41
N MET A 40 -4.89 -1.78 10.46
CA MET A 40 -3.53 -2.25 10.73
C MET A 40 -2.63 -1.11 11.22
N ASP A 41 -2.68 0.05 10.58
CA ASP A 41 -1.92 1.23 10.97
C ASP A 41 -2.28 1.69 12.40
N GLU A 42 -3.57 1.68 12.74
CA GLU A 42 -4.04 2.00 14.10
C GLU A 42 -3.51 0.99 15.15
N ALA A 43 -3.48 -0.30 14.81
CA ALA A 43 -2.93 -1.33 15.70
C ALA A 43 -1.40 -1.21 15.85
N ALA A 44 -0.68 -0.93 14.76
CA ALA A 44 0.76 -0.71 14.76
C ALA A 44 1.14 0.56 15.55
N LEU A 45 0.34 1.63 15.44
CA LEU A 45 0.55 2.86 16.21
C LEU A 45 0.38 2.59 17.72
N ARG A 46 -0.68 1.87 18.13
CA ARG A 46 -0.84 1.47 19.54
C ARG A 46 0.30 0.58 20.02
N ALA A 47 0.77 -0.35 19.20
CA ALA A 47 1.91 -1.18 19.55
C ALA A 47 3.18 -0.35 19.75
N SER A 48 3.39 0.66 18.90
CA SER A 48 4.51 1.61 19.05
C SER A 48 4.40 2.45 20.32
N GLN A 49 3.18 2.83 20.74
CA GLN A 49 2.96 3.54 22.01
C GLN A 49 3.25 2.64 23.20
N ALA A 50 2.79 1.39 23.18
CA ALA A 50 3.10 0.41 24.22
C ALA A 50 4.62 0.17 24.34
N MET A 51 5.37 0.14 23.24
CA MET A 51 6.83 0.10 23.29
C MET A 51 7.46 1.33 23.96
N ALA A 52 6.88 2.51 23.75
CA ALA A 52 7.36 3.74 24.40
C ALA A 52 7.06 3.76 25.91
N GLU A 53 6.07 2.99 26.36
CA GLU A 53 5.64 2.85 27.75
C GLU A 53 6.30 1.64 28.46
N ASP A 54 7.26 0.96 27.82
CA ASP A 54 7.90 -0.28 28.29
C ASP A 54 6.93 -1.47 28.46
N ASP A 55 5.70 -1.35 27.93
CA ASP A 55 4.73 -2.45 27.82
C ASP A 55 5.03 -3.31 26.58
N LEU A 56 6.07 -4.12 26.71
CA LEU A 56 6.51 -5.01 25.63
C LEU A 56 5.47 -6.08 25.29
N GLU A 57 4.65 -6.51 26.25
CA GLU A 57 3.62 -7.53 26.02
C GLU A 57 2.45 -6.94 25.22
N GLY A 58 2.01 -5.73 25.57
CA GLY A 58 1.04 -4.95 24.81
C GLY A 58 1.53 -4.63 23.39
N ALA A 59 2.81 -4.28 23.24
CA ALA A 59 3.43 -4.03 21.94
C ALA A 59 3.40 -5.26 21.04
N VAL A 60 3.86 -6.42 21.54
CA VAL A 60 3.87 -7.68 20.77
C VAL A 60 2.45 -8.07 20.35
N LYS A 61 1.47 -7.94 21.25
CA LYS A 61 0.07 -8.21 20.93
C LYS A 61 -0.47 -7.25 19.86
N GLY A 62 -0.17 -5.96 19.95
CA GLY A 62 -0.59 -4.96 18.97
C GLY A 62 0.01 -5.20 17.59
N TYR A 63 1.29 -5.56 17.49
CA TYR A 63 1.92 -5.90 16.21
C TYR A 63 1.36 -7.20 15.61
N ARG A 64 1.10 -8.23 16.42
CA ARG A 64 0.45 -9.45 15.92
C ARG A 64 -0.93 -9.14 15.34
N GLN A 65 -1.72 -8.33 16.03
CA GLN A 65 -3.02 -7.90 15.52
C GLN A 65 -2.92 -7.09 14.21
N ALA A 66 -1.88 -6.27 14.06
CA ALA A 66 -1.63 -5.54 12.82
C ALA A 66 -1.26 -6.49 11.67
N VAL A 67 -0.46 -7.53 11.92
CA VAL A 67 -0.02 -8.48 10.89
C VAL A 67 -1.10 -9.52 10.56
N ASP A 68 -1.79 -10.07 11.55
CA ASP A 68 -2.88 -11.05 11.36
C ASP A 68 -4.12 -10.40 10.69
N GLY A 69 -4.16 -9.07 10.65
CA GLY A 69 -5.14 -8.30 9.89
C GLY A 69 -4.91 -8.29 8.38
N LEU A 70 -3.87 -8.96 7.84
CA LEU A 70 -3.61 -9.17 6.40
C LEU A 70 -4.35 -10.39 5.85
#